data_AF-A0A564UCG2-F1
#
_entry.id   AF-A0A564UCG2-F1
#
_cell.length_a   1.000
_cell.length_b   1.000
_cell.length_c   1.000
_cell.angle_alpha   90.00
_cell.angle_beta   90.00
_cell.angle_gamma   90.00
#
_symmetry.space_group_name_H-M   'P 1'
#
loop_
_entity.id
_entity.type
_entity.pdbx_description
1 polymer ?
#
loop_
_entity_poly.entity_id
_entity_poly.type
_entity_poly.pdbx_seq_one_letter_code
_entity_poly.pdbx_strand_id
1 'polypeptide(L)' 'MINWEGKDKDLLALIKYIADEDKLEKVLENPQVIKTPVVRNGKQSTLGYQPDVWKAWK' A
#
# COMPACT_ATOMS: atom_id res chain seq x y z
N MET A 1 -3.95 -0.70 1.71
CA MET A 1 -2.66 -0.06 1.35
C MET A 1 -1.51 -1.03 1.50
N ILE A 2 -1.32 -1.61 2.69
CA ILE A 2 -0.24 -2.55 2.97
C ILE A 2 -0.49 -3.91 2.29
N ASN A 3 0.57 -4.54 1.79
CA ASN A 3 0.62 -5.90 1.31
C ASN A 3 0.91 -6.87 2.47
N TRP A 4 -0.15 -7.34 3.12
CA TRP A 4 -0.05 -8.29 4.26
C TRP A 4 0.47 -9.68 3.86
N GLU A 5 0.46 -10.00 2.57
CA GLU A 5 1.03 -11.23 2.03
C GLU A 5 2.54 -11.10 1.75
N GLY A 6 3.13 -9.94 2.05
CA GLY A 6 4.55 -9.67 1.89
C GLY A 6 5.45 -10.65 2.62
N LYS A 7 6.71 -10.70 2.17
CA LYS A 7 7.74 -11.64 2.66
C LYS A 7 8.18 -11.33 4.10
N ASP A 8 8.26 -10.04 4.44
CA ASP A 8 8.75 -9.58 5.74
C ASP A 8 7.63 -9.63 6.79
N LYS A 9 7.45 -10.81 7.39
CA LYS A 9 6.38 -11.06 8.38
C LYS A 9 6.60 -10.29 9.68
N ASP A 10 7.84 -10.06 10.08
CA ASP A 10 8.17 -9.37 11.32
C ASP A 10 7.85 -7.88 11.24
N LEU A 11 8.23 -7.22 10.14
CA LEU A 11 7.87 -5.83 9.89
C LEU A 11 6.36 -5.64 9.77
N LEU A 12 5.67 -6.57 9.10
CA LEU A 12 4.21 -6.53 9.00
C LEU A 12 3.55 -6.69 10.38
N ALA A 13 4.04 -7.59 11.24
CA ALA A 13 3.55 -7.70 12.60
C ALA A 13 3.77 -6.40 13.41
N LEU A 14 4.96 -5.79 13.29
CA LEU A 14 5.25 -4.50 13.92
C LEU A 14 4.25 -3.41 13.49
N ILE A 15 4.06 -3.22 12.18
CA ILE A 15 3.11 -2.23 11.64
C ILE A 15 1.67 -2.53 12.07
N LYS A 16 1.30 -3.81 12.24
CA LYS A 16 -0.04 -4.21 12.66
C LYS A 16 -0.35 -3.78 14.10
N TYR A 17 0.63 -3.84 14.99
CA TYR A 17 0.43 -3.67 16.43
C TYR A 17 1.04 -2.40 17.04
N ILE A 18 1.80 -1.61 16.27
CA ILE A 18 2.21 -0.26 16.70
C ILE A 18 0.99 0.66 16.88
N ALA A 19 1.15 1.74 17.64
CA ALA A 19 0.12 2.75 17.83
C ALA A 19 -0.33 3.34 16.48
N ASP A 20 -1.63 3.64 16.34
CA ASP A 20 -2.20 4.10 15.07
C ASP A 20 -1.55 5.40 14.56
N GLU A 21 -1.12 6.28 15.46
CA GLU A 21 -0.41 7.53 15.13
C GLU A 21 0.93 7.29 14.44
N ASP A 22 1.65 6.23 14.82
CA ASP A 22 2.97 5.89 14.27
C ASP A 22 2.89 5.04 12.99
N LYS A 23 1.73 4.44 12.69
CA LYS A 23 1.57 3.51 11.55
C LYS A 23 1.93 4.15 10.23
N LEU A 24 1.51 5.40 10.02
CA LEU A 24 1.76 6.10 8.76
C LEU A 24 3.27 6.31 8.56
N GLU A 25 3.95 6.83 9.57
CA GLU A 25 5.40 7.04 9.53
C GLU A 25 6.13 5.73 9.25
N LYS A 26 5.77 4.66 9.97
CA LYS A 26 6.38 3.34 9.78
C LYS A 26 6.21 2.79 8.36
N VAL A 27 5.04 2.98 7.76
CA VAL A 27 4.78 2.56 6.37
C VAL A 27 5.57 3.40 5.37
N LEU A 28 5.73 4.71 5.62
CA LEU A 28 6.50 5.61 4.75
C LEU A 28 8.00 5.33 4.81
N GLU A 29 8.53 4.96 5.96
CA GLU A 29 9.91 4.47 6.11
C GLU A 29 10.15 3.13 5.37
N ASN A 30 9.08 2.36 5.16
CA ASN A 30 9.14 1.01 4.62
C ASN A 30 8.22 0.85 3.38
N PRO A 31 8.46 1.58 2.29
CA PRO A 31 7.54 1.62 1.15
C PRO A 31 7.38 0.25 0.46
N GLN A 32 8.31 -0.69 0.66
CA GLN A 32 8.22 -2.07 0.16
C GLN A 32 7.00 -2.84 0.69
N VAL A 33 6.42 -2.41 1.82
CA VAL A 33 5.21 -3.03 2.38
C VAL A 33 3.94 -2.54 1.69
N ILE A 34 4.00 -1.53 0.80
CA ILE A 34 2.84 -1.01 0.08
C ILE A 34 2.49 -1.96 -1.07
N LYS A 35 1.19 -2.18 -1.29
CA LYS A 35 0.70 -3.00 -2.41
C LYS A 35 1.03 -2.33 -3.75
N THR A 36 1.77 -3.02 -4.60
CA THR A 36 2.18 -2.56 -5.93
C THR A 36 1.44 -3.34 -7.04
N PRO A 37 1.28 -2.76 -8.24
CA PRO A 37 1.65 -1.39 -8.63
C PRO A 37 0.74 -0.32 -8.00
N VAL A 38 1.28 0.88 -7.79
CA VAL A 38 0.48 2.08 -7.48
C VAL A 38 0.30 2.85 -8.80
N VAL A 39 -0.93 2.96 -9.27
CA VAL A 39 -1.23 3.62 -10.56
C VAL A 39 -2.14 4.82 -10.29
N ARG A 40 -1.89 5.95 -10.97
CA ARG A 40 -2.64 7.20 -10.80
C ARG A 40 -2.98 7.87 -12.13
N ASN A 41 -4.14 8.53 -12.19
CA ASN A 41 -4.56 9.43 -13.26
C ASN A 41 -5.24 10.68 -12.64
N GLY A 42 -4.52 11.81 -12.61
CA GLY A 42 -5.02 13.04 -11.96
C GLY A 42 -5.39 12.82 -10.49
N LYS A 43 -6.69 12.94 -10.18
CA LYS A 43 -7.25 12.70 -8.83
C LYS A 43 -7.58 11.23 -8.54
N GLN A 44 -7.50 10.35 -9.55
CA GLN A 44 -7.80 8.92 -9.43
C GLN A 44 -6.53 8.13 -9.12
N SER A 45 -6.64 7.10 -8.30
CA SER A 45 -5.54 6.18 -8.00
C SER A 45 -6.04 4.79 -7.63
N THR A 46 -5.22 3.77 -7.90
CA THR A 46 -5.47 2.36 -7.56
C THR A 46 -4.21 1.73 -6.99
N LEU A 47 -4.41 0.73 -6.13
CA LEU A 47 -3.34 -0.12 -5.59
C LEU A 47 -3.52 -1.56 -6.09
N GLY A 48 -2.46 -2.13 -6.64
CA GLY A 48 -2.48 -3.42 -7.32
C GLY A 48 -2.86 -3.31 -8.80
N TYR A 49 -2.78 -4.45 -9.49
CA TYR A 49 -3.13 -4.55 -10.90
C TYR A 49 -4.66 -4.50 -11.07
N GLN A 50 -5.16 -3.45 -11.74
CA GLN A 50 -6.60 -3.20 -11.89
C GLN A 50 -6.94 -2.64 -13.30
N PRO A 51 -6.70 -3.41 -14.38
CA PRO A 51 -6.84 -2.92 -15.75
C PRO A 51 -8.27 -2.47 -16.09
N ASP A 52 -9.28 -3.09 -15.51
CA ASP A 52 -10.68 -2.73 -15.80
C ASP A 52 -11.06 -1.36 -15.21
N VAL A 53 -10.47 -1.00 -14.07
CA VAL A 53 -10.61 0.35 -13.49
C VAL A 53 -9.88 1.37 -14.36
N TRP A 54 -8.67 1.05 -14.81
CA TRP A 54 -7.86 1.97 -15.64
C TRP A 54 -8.51 2.26 -16.99
N LYS A 55 -9.14 1.27 -17.62
CA LYS A 55 -9.90 1.45 -18.87
C LYS A 55 -11.10 2.38 -18.72
N ALA A 56 -11.66 2.49 -17.51
CA ALA A 56 -12.79 3.36 -17.21
C ALA A 56 -12.39 4.80 -16.86
N TRP A 57 -11.09 5.08 -16.74
CA TRP A 57 -10.60 6.43 -16.49
C TRP A 57 -10.78 7.32 -17.72
N LYS A 58 -11.05 8.61 -17.48
CA LYS A 58 -11.24 9.64 -18.50
C LYS A 58 -10.03 10.55 -18.59
#